data_AF-A0A421D454-F1
#
_entry.id   AF-A0A421D454-F1
#
_cell.length_a   1.000
_cell.length_b   1.000
_cell.length_c   1.000
_cell.angle_alpha   90.00
_cell.angle_beta   90.00
_cell.angle_gamma   90.00
#
_symmetry.space_group_name_H-M   'P 1'
#
loop_
_entity.id
_entity.type
_entity.pdbx_description
1 polymer ?
#
loop_
_entity_poly.entity_id
_entity_poly.type
_entity_poly.pdbx_seq_one_letter_code
_entity_poly.pdbx_strand_id
1 'polypeptide(L)'
;MKAASLSSTCILEPAILDDRDQFAELQRQRTICGWFSDPQTLQKWKQKQQENLKALFWITITIPDDKKSIRIRAGHIALDAYCSPPDPDLARTDKSVLTISSFFVLPEYRSYGLGLRTMRLIEEMAVVEPYGSPRCRFITLNALSKRYVYDEGPEGRGLWGRMGMEPPAFSIQEWYESLGYVSWKEEPLYEERTLDGEVVKLWEAFMRKEVQLESSALVDQ
;
A
#
# COMPACT_ATOMS: atom_id res chain seq x y z
N MET A 1 5.24 -6.46 -26.32
CA MET A 1 4.83 -7.84 -25.94
C MET A 1 5.38 -8.35 -24.60
N LYS A 2 6.41 -7.77 -23.96
CA LYS A 2 6.93 -8.25 -22.65
C LYS A 2 6.09 -7.85 -21.41
N ALA A 3 5.40 -6.71 -21.42
CA ALA A 3 4.72 -6.21 -20.21
C ALA A 3 3.46 -6.98 -19.77
N ALA A 4 2.75 -7.59 -20.72
CA ALA A 4 1.56 -8.38 -20.43
C ALA A 4 1.86 -9.71 -19.72
N SER A 5 3.11 -10.20 -19.75
CA SER A 5 3.42 -11.55 -19.25
C SER A 5 3.73 -11.61 -17.76
N LEU A 6 4.12 -10.51 -17.11
CA LEU A 6 4.48 -10.53 -15.68
C LEU A 6 3.27 -10.25 -14.78
N SER A 7 2.36 -9.37 -15.18
CA SER A 7 1.13 -9.11 -14.41
C SER A 7 0.14 -10.27 -14.47
N SER A 8 0.18 -11.11 -15.51
CA SER A 8 -0.66 -12.31 -15.59
C SER A 8 -0.22 -13.40 -14.60
N THR A 9 1.08 -13.49 -14.31
CA THR A 9 1.65 -14.45 -13.34
C THR A 9 1.78 -13.90 -11.91
N CYS A 10 1.37 -12.65 -11.70
CA CYS A 10 1.38 -12.01 -10.40
C CYS A 10 0.31 -12.61 -9.47
N ILE A 11 0.74 -13.06 -8.30
CA ILE A 11 -0.13 -13.53 -7.21
C ILE A 11 0.29 -12.89 -5.89
N LEU A 12 -0.61 -12.93 -4.90
CA LEU A 12 -0.32 -12.53 -3.53
C LEU A 12 -0.10 -13.79 -2.67
N GLU A 13 1.10 -13.95 -2.13
CA GLU A 13 1.43 -15.03 -1.21
C GLU A 13 1.53 -14.49 0.22
N PRO A 14 0.93 -15.12 1.23
CA PRO A 14 1.09 -14.69 2.61
C PRO A 14 2.56 -14.62 3.00
N ALA A 15 2.99 -13.48 3.51
CA ALA A 15 4.32 -13.30 4.07
C ALA A 15 4.31 -13.75 5.54
N ILE A 16 5.26 -14.59 5.94
CA ILE A 16 5.35 -15.13 7.30
C ILE A 16 6.54 -14.45 7.97
N LEU A 17 6.30 -13.51 8.88
CA LEU A 17 7.37 -12.73 9.53
C LEU A 17 8.06 -13.48 10.67
N ASP A 18 7.55 -14.64 11.05
CA ASP A 18 8.27 -15.60 11.89
C ASP A 18 9.38 -16.35 11.13
N ASP A 19 9.28 -16.42 9.79
CA ASP A 19 10.34 -16.96 8.95
C ASP A 19 11.47 -15.93 8.80
N ARG A 20 12.69 -16.35 9.12
CA ARG A 20 13.87 -15.48 9.16
C ARG A 20 14.24 -14.93 7.79
N ASP A 21 14.09 -15.73 6.74
CA ASP A 21 14.46 -15.34 5.37
C ASP A 21 13.43 -14.36 4.80
N GLN A 22 12.14 -14.57 5.12
CA GLN A 22 11.07 -13.64 4.78
C GLN A 22 11.20 -12.31 5.52
N PHE A 23 11.53 -12.34 6.81
CA PHE A 23 11.79 -11.13 7.58
C PHE A 23 13.00 -10.36 7.00
N ALA A 24 14.09 -11.05 6.68
CA ALA A 24 15.27 -10.44 6.07
C ALA A 24 14.96 -9.83 4.69
N GLU A 25 14.14 -10.51 3.88
CA GLU A 25 13.70 -9.97 2.59
C GLU A 25 12.79 -8.75 2.75
N LEU A 26 11.89 -8.74 3.74
CA LEU A 26 11.06 -7.56 4.02
C LEU A 26 11.94 -6.39 4.43
N GLN A 27 12.89 -6.63 5.34
CA GLN A 27 13.89 -5.66 5.78
C GLN A 27 14.65 -5.06 4.59
N ARG A 28 15.12 -5.91 3.66
CA ARG A 28 15.78 -5.46 2.42
C ARG A 28 14.87 -4.54 1.59
N GLN A 29 13.63 -4.97 1.32
CA GLN A 29 12.70 -4.18 0.50
C GLN A 29 12.30 -2.86 1.18
N ARG A 30 12.13 -2.84 2.51
CA ARG A 30 11.85 -1.58 3.24
C ARG A 30 13.04 -0.63 3.22
N THR A 31 14.27 -1.14 3.33
CA THR A 31 15.47 -0.30 3.19
C THR A 31 15.54 0.32 1.80
N ILE A 32 15.20 -0.42 0.74
CA ILE A 32 15.10 0.12 -0.63
C ILE A 32 13.96 1.14 -0.75
N CYS A 33 12.83 0.90 -0.08
CA CYS A 33 11.72 1.84 -0.02
C CYS A 33 12.11 3.17 0.64
N GLY A 34 13.03 3.15 1.61
CA GLY A 34 13.49 4.32 2.35
C GLY A 34 12.59 4.77 3.50
N TRP A 35 11.47 4.07 3.73
CA TRP A 35 10.47 4.41 4.74
C TRP A 35 10.23 3.24 5.71
N PHE A 36 10.05 3.53 7.00
CA PHE A 36 9.69 2.52 8.01
C PHE A 36 10.54 1.24 7.93
N SER A 37 11.85 1.42 7.71
CA SER A 37 12.81 0.34 7.51
C SER A 37 13.59 0.01 8.76
N ASP A 38 13.35 0.69 9.89
CA ASP A 38 14.05 0.36 11.12
C ASP A 38 13.57 -1.02 11.65
N PRO A 39 14.47 -1.82 12.27
CA PRO A 39 14.11 -3.14 12.77
C PRO A 39 12.99 -3.14 13.83
N GLN A 40 12.84 -2.06 14.60
CA GLN A 40 11.81 -1.98 15.64
C GLN A 40 10.42 -1.88 15.00
N THR A 41 10.28 -1.10 13.94
CA THR A 41 9.03 -1.01 13.16
C THR A 41 8.66 -2.36 12.55
N LEU A 42 9.62 -3.08 11.97
CA LEU A 42 9.35 -4.40 11.41
C LEU A 42 9.01 -5.44 12.48
N GLN A 43 9.59 -5.33 13.66
CA GLN A 43 9.23 -6.20 14.78
C GLN A 43 7.80 -5.92 15.28
N LYS A 44 7.36 -4.65 15.28
CA LYS A 44 5.95 -4.31 15.54
C LYS A 44 5.03 -4.90 14.48
N TRP A 45 5.42 -4.89 13.21
CA TRP A 45 4.63 -5.50 12.14
C TRP A 45 4.49 -7.01 12.33
N LYS A 46 5.58 -7.68 12.72
CA LYS A 46 5.57 -9.10 13.09
C LYS A 46 4.61 -9.37 14.25
N GLN A 47 4.65 -8.57 15.32
CA GLN A 47 3.72 -8.71 16.43
C GLN A 47 2.26 -8.52 15.98
N LYS A 48 1.98 -7.51 15.15
CA LYS A 48 0.63 -7.24 14.63
C LYS A 48 0.12 -8.35 13.71
N GLN A 49 1.01 -9.04 13.02
CA GLN A 49 0.67 -10.24 12.26
C GLN A 49 0.24 -11.39 13.20
N GLN A 50 0.96 -11.61 14.30
CA GLN A 50 0.62 -12.62 15.31
C GLN A 50 -0.72 -12.32 16.02
N GLU A 51 -1.07 -11.04 16.15
CA GLU A 51 -2.35 -10.57 16.69
C GLU A 51 -3.51 -10.63 15.68
N ASN A 52 -3.29 -11.13 14.44
CA ASN A 52 -4.26 -11.14 13.34
C ASN A 52 -4.77 -9.73 12.95
N LEU A 53 -3.95 -8.69 13.21
CA LEU A 53 -4.23 -7.30 12.86
C LEU A 53 -3.52 -6.87 11.57
N LYS A 54 -2.45 -7.57 11.17
CA LYS A 54 -1.67 -7.28 9.95
C LYS A 54 -1.61 -8.49 9.03
N ALA A 55 -2.23 -8.40 7.86
CA ALA A 55 -2.05 -9.38 6.78
C ALA A 55 -1.06 -8.83 5.76
N LEU A 56 0.17 -9.35 5.75
CA LEU A 56 1.21 -8.97 4.80
C LEU A 56 1.32 -10.03 3.70
N PHE A 57 1.47 -9.58 2.46
CA PHE A 57 1.60 -10.44 1.29
C PHE A 57 2.82 -10.07 0.46
N TRP A 58 3.51 -11.08 -0.05
CA TRP A 58 4.45 -10.93 -1.14
C TRP A 58 3.71 -10.76 -2.46
N ILE A 59 4.15 -9.79 -3.25
CA ILE A 59 3.79 -9.68 -4.66
C ILE A 59 4.73 -10.61 -5.42
N THR A 60 4.27 -11.82 -5.71
CA THR A 60 5.10 -12.85 -6.34
C THR A 60 4.80 -12.95 -7.83
N ILE A 61 5.84 -12.86 -8.65
CA ILE A 61 5.77 -13.08 -10.11
C ILE A 61 6.53 -14.34 -10.48
N THR A 62 6.13 -14.97 -11.58
CA THR A 62 6.85 -16.10 -12.16
C THR A 62 7.46 -15.67 -13.48
N ILE A 63 8.80 -15.79 -13.58
CA ILE A 63 9.54 -15.53 -14.81
C ILE A 63 9.80 -16.90 -15.48
N PRO A 64 9.30 -17.11 -16.71
CA PRO A 64 9.67 -18.29 -17.50
C PRO A 64 11.16 -18.24 -17.83
N ASP A 65 11.87 -19.33 -17.59
CA ASP A 65 13.25 -19.55 -18.02
C ASP A 65 13.33 -20.94 -18.66
N ASP A 66 14.19 -21.11 -19.67
CA ASP A 66 14.23 -22.23 -20.61
C ASP A 66 14.46 -23.59 -19.91
N LYS A 67 14.88 -23.57 -18.64
CA LYS A 67 15.15 -24.78 -17.83
C LYS A 67 14.24 -24.92 -16.61
N LYS A 68 13.74 -23.83 -16.03
CA LYS A 68 12.86 -23.85 -14.85
C LYS A 68 12.22 -22.48 -14.62
N SER A 69 10.93 -22.42 -14.32
CA SER A 69 10.29 -21.17 -13.89
C SER A 69 10.85 -20.69 -12.55
N ILE A 70 11.18 -19.40 -12.47
CA ILE A 70 11.72 -18.76 -11.26
C ILE A 70 10.62 -17.91 -10.63
N ARG A 71 10.36 -18.13 -9.33
CA ARG A 71 9.45 -17.29 -8.53
C ARG A 71 10.23 -16.18 -7.87
N ILE A 72 9.74 -14.95 -7.99
CA ILE A 72 10.40 -13.75 -7.46
C ILE A 72 9.40 -12.96 -6.63
N ARG A 73 9.83 -12.55 -5.42
CA ARG A 73 9.12 -11.58 -4.58
C ARG A 73 9.39 -10.18 -5.10
N ALA A 74 8.58 -9.73 -6.05
CA ALA A 74 8.72 -8.44 -6.72
C ALA A 74 8.32 -7.23 -5.84
N GLY A 75 7.75 -7.48 -4.67
CA GLY A 75 7.31 -6.44 -3.75
C GLY A 75 6.50 -7.01 -2.60
N HIS A 76 5.83 -6.13 -1.85
CA HIS A 76 4.92 -6.50 -0.78
C HIS A 76 3.75 -5.52 -0.67
N ILE A 77 2.63 -6.00 -0.16
CA ILE A 77 1.46 -5.20 0.21
C ILE A 77 0.92 -5.69 1.56
N ALA A 78 0.40 -4.79 2.38
CA ALA A 78 -0.23 -5.12 3.65
C ALA A 78 -1.69 -4.65 3.68
N LEU A 79 -2.55 -5.46 4.28
CA LEU A 79 -3.93 -5.15 4.59
C LEU A 79 -4.14 -5.31 6.10
N ASP A 80 -4.46 -4.20 6.77
CA ASP A 80 -4.42 -4.10 8.22
C ASP A 80 -5.81 -3.80 8.80
N ALA A 81 -6.11 -4.45 9.92
CA ALA A 81 -7.29 -4.24 10.76
C ALA A 81 -6.98 -3.30 11.96
N TYR A 82 -5.91 -2.51 11.84
CA TYR A 82 -5.49 -1.50 12.81
C TYR A 82 -4.79 -0.34 12.10
N CYS A 83 -4.72 0.79 12.79
CA CYS A 83 -3.88 1.93 12.45
C CYS A 83 -3.35 2.58 13.73
N SER A 84 -2.34 3.43 13.61
CA SER A 84 -1.74 4.14 14.74
C SER A 84 -1.50 5.61 14.35
N PRO A 85 -2.15 6.58 15.02
CA PRO A 85 -3.11 6.40 16.11
C PRO A 85 -4.40 5.65 15.67
N PRO A 86 -5.17 5.05 16.60
CA PRO A 86 -6.42 4.39 16.26
C PRO A 86 -7.42 5.34 15.60
N ASP A 87 -7.91 4.96 14.43
CA ASP A 87 -8.90 5.67 13.65
C ASP A 87 -9.86 4.63 13.01
N PRO A 88 -11.08 4.49 13.57
CA PRO A 88 -12.08 3.56 13.05
C PRO A 88 -12.53 3.83 11.61
N ASP A 89 -12.26 5.01 11.06
CA ASP A 89 -12.54 5.31 9.65
C ASP A 89 -11.43 4.81 8.71
N LEU A 90 -10.24 4.50 9.24
CA LEU A 90 -9.14 3.86 8.52
C LEU A 90 -9.13 2.34 8.72
N ALA A 91 -9.27 1.85 9.94
CA ALA A 91 -9.19 0.41 10.18
C ALA A 91 -9.96 -0.01 11.43
N ARG A 92 -10.59 -1.17 11.35
CA ARG A 92 -11.37 -1.75 12.45
C ARG A 92 -10.93 -3.19 12.70
N THR A 93 -10.83 -3.56 13.97
CA THR A 93 -10.40 -4.91 14.39
C THR A 93 -11.36 -6.01 13.95
N ASP A 94 -12.62 -5.69 13.71
CA ASP A 94 -13.63 -6.60 13.16
C ASP A 94 -13.55 -6.78 11.63
N LYS A 95 -12.56 -6.12 11.00
CA LYS A 95 -12.28 -6.14 9.55
C LYS A 95 -13.42 -5.60 8.68
N SER A 96 -14.35 -4.84 9.24
CA SER A 96 -15.39 -4.13 8.46
C SER A 96 -14.83 -2.94 7.67
N VAL A 97 -13.67 -2.43 8.08
CA VAL A 97 -12.84 -1.45 7.37
C VAL A 97 -11.40 -1.89 7.50
N LEU A 98 -10.68 -2.00 6.39
CA LEU A 98 -9.29 -2.42 6.33
C LEU A 98 -8.44 -1.37 5.64
N THR A 99 -7.22 -1.14 6.12
CA THR A 99 -6.31 -0.17 5.51
C THR A 99 -5.14 -0.84 4.80
N ILE A 100 -4.78 -0.35 3.63
CA ILE A 100 -3.51 -0.65 2.99
C ILE A 100 -2.44 0.24 3.62
N SER A 101 -1.64 -0.34 4.52
CA SER A 101 -0.63 0.40 5.29
C SER A 101 0.78 0.31 4.70
N SER A 102 0.98 -0.57 3.73
CA SER A 102 2.23 -0.70 2.99
C SER A 102 1.92 -1.24 1.60
N PHE A 103 2.48 -0.61 0.57
CA PHE A 103 2.46 -1.12 -0.79
C PHE A 103 3.72 -0.70 -1.50
N PHE A 104 4.55 -1.69 -1.82
CA PHE A 104 5.85 -1.47 -2.42
C PHE A 104 6.10 -2.49 -3.53
N VAL A 105 6.55 -1.99 -4.68
CA VAL A 105 7.08 -2.79 -5.78
C VAL A 105 8.53 -2.37 -6.00
N LEU A 106 9.41 -3.36 -6.05
CA LEU A 106 10.83 -3.15 -6.34
C LEU A 106 10.99 -2.37 -7.66
N PRO A 107 11.89 -1.37 -7.71
CA PRO A 107 12.03 -0.49 -8.88
C PRO A 107 12.13 -1.22 -10.23
N GLU A 108 12.90 -2.30 -10.29
CA GLU A 108 13.13 -3.12 -11.48
C GLU A 108 11.88 -3.85 -12.01
N TYR A 109 10.82 -3.95 -11.19
CA TYR A 109 9.54 -4.57 -11.56
C TYR A 109 8.39 -3.57 -11.64
N ARG A 110 8.66 -2.26 -11.55
CA ARG A 110 7.65 -1.22 -11.80
C ARG A 110 7.29 -1.15 -13.28
N SER A 111 6.13 -0.57 -13.58
CA SER A 111 5.63 -0.36 -14.95
C SER A 111 5.29 -1.64 -15.75
N TYR A 112 5.26 -2.81 -15.12
CA TYR A 112 4.76 -4.07 -15.71
C TYR A 112 3.29 -4.38 -15.38
N GLY A 113 2.53 -3.38 -14.94
CA GLY A 113 1.12 -3.55 -14.52
C GLY A 113 0.94 -4.29 -13.19
N LEU A 114 2.02 -4.58 -12.45
CA LEU A 114 1.95 -5.24 -11.14
C LEU A 114 1.13 -4.44 -10.14
N GLY A 115 1.30 -3.11 -10.11
CA GLY A 115 0.57 -2.25 -9.18
C GLY A 115 -0.95 -2.43 -9.28
N LEU A 116 -1.47 -2.31 -10.51
CA LEU A 116 -2.89 -2.52 -10.81
C LEU A 116 -3.36 -3.94 -10.45
N ARG A 117 -2.58 -4.97 -10.81
CA ARG A 117 -2.94 -6.35 -10.50
C ARG A 117 -2.97 -6.62 -9.00
N THR A 118 -1.99 -6.13 -8.26
CA THR A 118 -1.92 -6.23 -6.80
C THR A 118 -3.12 -5.58 -6.13
N MET A 119 -3.52 -4.38 -6.57
CA MET A 119 -4.70 -3.71 -6.02
C MET A 119 -5.99 -4.50 -6.24
N ARG A 120 -6.18 -5.10 -7.43
CA ARG A 120 -7.33 -5.99 -7.67
C ARG A 120 -7.33 -7.20 -6.75
N LEU A 121 -6.19 -7.87 -6.62
CA LEU A 121 -6.07 -9.06 -5.75
C LEU A 121 -6.30 -8.72 -4.28
N ILE A 122 -5.75 -7.61 -3.76
CA ILE A 122 -5.95 -7.24 -2.36
C ILE A 122 -7.39 -6.81 -2.10
N GLU A 123 -8.06 -6.18 -3.08
CA GLU A 123 -9.48 -5.84 -3.04
C GLU A 123 -10.36 -7.09 -2.95
N GLU A 124 -10.09 -8.10 -3.78
CA GLU A 124 -10.77 -9.40 -3.72
C GLU A 124 -10.54 -10.10 -2.37
N MET A 125 -9.32 -10.04 -1.82
CA MET A 125 -8.98 -10.68 -0.55
C MET A 125 -9.61 -9.97 0.66
N ALA A 126 -9.88 -8.67 0.58
CA ALA A 126 -10.43 -7.90 1.70
C ALA A 126 -11.83 -8.35 2.13
N VAL A 127 -12.57 -9.03 1.26
CA VAL A 127 -13.91 -9.56 1.56
C VAL A 127 -13.93 -11.06 1.92
N VAL A 128 -12.75 -11.69 2.01
CA VAL A 128 -12.60 -13.14 2.17
C VAL A 128 -11.77 -13.48 3.42
N GLU A 129 -12.32 -14.31 4.31
CA GLU A 129 -11.58 -14.86 5.45
C GLU A 129 -10.42 -15.76 4.97
N PRO A 130 -9.29 -15.86 5.73
CA PRO A 130 -9.07 -15.30 7.06
C PRO A 130 -8.48 -13.89 7.06
N TYR A 131 -8.14 -13.32 5.89
CA TYR A 131 -7.41 -12.05 5.81
C TYR A 131 -8.34 -10.84 5.84
N GLY A 132 -9.42 -10.92 5.06
CA GLY A 132 -10.50 -9.97 5.04
C GLY A 132 -11.67 -10.38 5.92
N SER A 133 -12.85 -9.86 5.60
CA SER A 133 -14.12 -10.30 6.19
C SER A 133 -15.26 -10.10 5.19
N PRO A 134 -16.27 -10.99 5.14
CA PRO A 134 -17.49 -10.78 4.36
C PRO A 134 -18.27 -9.51 4.72
N ARG A 135 -17.93 -8.83 5.83
CA ARG A 135 -18.49 -7.55 6.24
C ARG A 135 -17.60 -6.35 5.89
N CYS A 136 -16.48 -6.58 5.22
CA CYS A 136 -15.57 -5.52 4.81
C CYS A 136 -16.27 -4.63 3.78
N ARG A 137 -16.54 -3.39 4.19
CA ARG A 137 -17.21 -2.39 3.36
C ARG A 137 -16.20 -1.54 2.60
N PHE A 138 -15.15 -1.10 3.30
CA PHE A 138 -14.17 -0.17 2.76
C PHE A 138 -12.75 -0.71 2.87
N ILE A 139 -12.00 -0.50 1.79
CA ILE A 139 -10.53 -0.47 1.85
C ILE A 139 -10.09 0.98 1.88
N THR A 140 -9.21 1.32 2.80
CA THR A 140 -8.65 2.66 2.94
C THR A 140 -7.15 2.68 2.71
N LEU A 141 -6.60 3.87 2.49
CA LEU A 141 -5.16 4.11 2.43
C LEU A 141 -4.88 5.61 2.62
N ASN A 142 -3.62 5.93 2.88
CA ASN A 142 -3.10 7.28 2.77
C ASN A 142 -2.24 7.39 1.51
N ALA A 143 -2.34 8.51 0.81
CA ALA A 143 -1.57 8.81 -0.38
C ALA A 143 -1.13 10.26 -0.36
N LEU A 144 0.12 10.51 -0.74
CA LEU A 144 0.68 11.86 -0.77
C LEU A 144 -0.21 12.79 -1.62
N SER A 145 -0.60 13.93 -1.04
CA SER A 145 -1.56 14.84 -1.65
C SER A 145 -1.07 15.37 -3.00
N LYS A 146 -1.99 15.45 -3.97
CA LYS A 146 -1.70 15.98 -5.31
C LYS A 146 -1.28 17.45 -5.32
N ARG A 147 -1.41 18.16 -4.20
CA ARG A 147 -0.82 19.51 -4.01
C ARG A 147 0.67 19.56 -4.33
N TYR A 148 1.40 18.48 -4.04
CA TYR A 148 2.84 18.42 -4.31
C TYR A 148 3.18 18.24 -5.79
N VAL A 149 2.17 18.00 -6.62
CA VAL A 149 2.29 17.92 -8.08
C VAL A 149 1.76 19.18 -8.75
N TYR A 150 0.77 19.88 -8.17
CA TYR A 150 0.06 20.96 -8.86
C TYR A 150 0.17 22.34 -8.22
N ASP A 151 0.24 22.41 -6.89
CA ASP A 151 0.23 23.68 -6.18
C ASP A 151 1.62 24.31 -6.28
N GLU A 152 1.68 25.54 -6.78
CA GLU A 152 2.93 26.29 -6.86
C GLU A 152 3.35 26.83 -5.48
N GLY A 153 4.64 27.16 -5.34
CA GLY A 153 5.18 27.78 -4.12
C GLY A 153 5.87 26.79 -3.16
N PRO A 154 6.41 27.30 -2.04
CA PRO A 154 7.35 26.57 -1.18
C PRO A 154 6.73 25.42 -0.37
N GLU A 155 5.40 25.41 -0.22
CA GLU A 155 4.65 24.37 0.49
C GLU A 155 3.99 23.34 -0.45
N GLY A 156 3.92 23.65 -1.75
CA GLY A 156 3.47 22.74 -2.82
C GLY A 156 4.66 22.10 -3.54
N ARG A 157 4.76 22.26 -4.86
CA ARG A 157 5.87 21.71 -5.68
C ARG A 157 7.26 22.15 -5.20
N GLY A 158 7.39 23.35 -4.63
CA GLY A 158 8.67 23.86 -4.13
C GLY A 158 9.24 23.07 -2.96
N LEU A 159 8.40 22.26 -2.27
CA LEU A 159 8.85 21.46 -1.14
C LEU A 159 9.90 20.41 -1.54
N TRP A 160 9.79 19.85 -2.74
CA TRP A 160 10.75 18.84 -3.24
C TRP A 160 12.18 19.37 -3.25
N GLY A 161 12.38 20.58 -3.79
CA GLY A 161 13.69 21.24 -3.80
C GLY A 161 14.22 21.52 -2.40
N ARG A 162 13.34 21.89 -1.45
CA ARG A 162 13.71 22.08 -0.04
C ARG A 162 14.14 20.78 0.63
N MET A 163 13.62 19.64 0.20
CA MET A 163 14.03 18.30 0.68
C MET A 163 15.20 17.70 -0.10
N GLY A 164 15.71 18.39 -1.14
CA GLY A 164 16.75 17.85 -2.02
C GLY A 164 16.28 16.67 -2.87
N MET A 165 14.98 16.61 -3.15
CA MET A 165 14.34 15.55 -3.91
C MET A 165 13.82 16.09 -5.24
N GLU A 166 13.76 15.22 -6.25
CA GLU A 166 13.07 15.52 -7.49
C GLU A 166 11.55 15.38 -7.31
N PRO A 167 10.75 16.28 -7.89
CA PRO A 167 9.30 16.11 -7.93
C PRO A 167 8.91 14.77 -8.57
N PRO A 168 7.85 14.10 -8.07
CA PRO A 168 7.38 12.86 -8.66
C PRO A 168 6.82 13.10 -10.06
N ALA A 169 7.01 12.13 -10.95
CA ALA A 169 6.53 12.22 -12.34
C ALA A 169 4.99 12.18 -12.46
N PHE A 170 4.28 11.75 -11.42
CA PHE A 170 2.83 11.68 -11.37
C PHE A 170 2.32 11.76 -9.93
N SER A 171 1.03 12.06 -9.77
CA SER A 171 0.35 12.04 -8.47
C SER A 171 -0.07 10.62 -8.08
N ILE A 172 0.43 10.13 -6.95
CA ILE A 172 0.01 8.82 -6.42
C ILE A 172 -1.46 8.84 -5.98
N GLN A 173 -1.94 9.97 -5.45
CA GLN A 173 -3.35 10.17 -5.14
C GLN A 173 -4.21 9.97 -6.39
N GLU A 174 -3.88 10.63 -7.51
CA GLU A 174 -4.66 10.48 -8.75
C GLU A 174 -4.57 9.08 -9.34
N TRP A 175 -3.44 8.39 -9.15
CA TRP A 175 -3.33 6.99 -9.52
C TRP A 175 -4.36 6.13 -8.77
N TYR A 176 -4.52 6.32 -7.45
CA TYR A 176 -5.58 5.64 -6.69
C TYR A 176 -7.00 6.13 -7.06
N GLU A 177 -7.18 7.42 -7.36
CA GLU A 177 -8.46 7.95 -7.87
C GLU A 177 -8.87 7.21 -9.15
N SER A 178 -7.92 6.93 -10.05
CA SER A 178 -8.16 6.16 -11.28
C SER A 178 -8.58 4.70 -11.04
N LEU A 179 -8.32 4.16 -9.83
CA LEU A 179 -8.75 2.83 -9.40
C LEU A 179 -10.11 2.83 -8.68
N GLY A 180 -10.74 4.00 -8.56
CA GLY A 180 -12.04 4.19 -7.90
C GLY A 180 -11.94 4.54 -6.41
N TYR A 181 -10.76 4.88 -5.89
CA TYR A 181 -10.66 5.42 -4.53
C TYR A 181 -11.08 6.89 -4.51
N VAL A 182 -11.73 7.31 -3.44
CA VAL A 182 -12.16 8.69 -3.22
C VAL A 182 -11.48 9.23 -1.98
N SER A 183 -10.88 10.42 -2.08
CA SER A 183 -10.37 11.15 -0.93
C SER A 183 -11.54 11.72 -0.12
N TRP A 184 -11.55 11.51 1.20
CA TRP A 184 -12.58 12.07 2.08
C TRP A 184 -12.04 13.14 3.04
N LYS A 185 -10.72 13.18 3.25
CA LYS A 185 -10.02 14.23 4.00
C LYS A 185 -8.55 14.30 3.60
N GLU A 186 -7.90 15.41 3.92
CA GLU A 186 -6.45 15.56 3.84
C GLU A 186 -5.92 16.12 5.17
N GLU A 187 -4.81 15.56 5.68
CA GLU A 187 -4.19 15.98 6.93
C GLU A 187 -2.66 15.87 6.84
N PRO A 188 -1.91 16.73 7.57
CA PRO A 188 -0.46 16.60 7.70
C PRO A 188 -0.08 15.42 8.61
N LEU A 189 0.60 14.40 8.08
CA LEU A 189 0.92 13.16 8.80
C LEU A 189 2.41 12.95 9.04
N TYR A 190 3.21 12.82 7.98
CA TYR A 190 4.59 12.38 8.09
C TYR A 190 5.55 13.55 8.23
N GLU A 191 6.40 13.51 9.25
CA GLU A 191 7.45 14.50 9.44
C GLU A 191 8.65 14.20 8.54
N GLU A 192 9.07 15.19 7.77
CA GLU A 192 10.28 15.18 6.96
C GLU A 192 11.20 16.32 7.36
N ARG A 193 12.50 16.14 7.11
CA ARG A 193 13.51 17.17 7.35
C ARG A 193 13.99 17.74 6.02
N THR A 194 13.86 19.05 5.87
CA THR A 194 14.42 19.78 4.73
C THR A 194 15.94 19.92 4.85
N LEU A 195 16.60 20.32 3.76
CA LEU A 195 18.05 20.50 3.69
C LEU A 195 18.60 21.55 4.66
N ASP A 196 17.79 22.54 5.02
CA ASP A 196 18.10 23.58 6.01
C ASP A 196 17.76 23.15 7.46
N GLY A 197 17.25 21.94 7.65
CA GLY A 197 16.99 21.33 8.96
C GLY A 197 15.60 21.61 9.55
N GLU A 198 14.73 22.33 8.84
CA GLU A 198 13.33 22.55 9.21
C GLU A 198 12.57 21.21 9.20
N VAL A 199 11.66 21.05 10.16
CA VAL A 199 10.74 19.91 10.20
C VAL A 199 9.43 20.32 9.55
N VAL A 200 9.10 19.68 8.44
CA VAL A 200 7.85 19.87 7.70
C VAL A 200 6.97 18.64 7.85
N LYS A 201 5.65 18.80 7.75
CA LYS A 201 4.72 17.67 7.69
C LYS A 201 4.15 17.52 6.29
N LEU A 202 4.26 16.32 5.73
CA LEU A 202 3.66 15.97 4.45
C LEU A 202 2.15 15.81 4.59
N TRP A 203 1.43 16.46 3.70
CA TRP A 203 -0.03 16.35 3.58
C TRP A 203 -0.40 15.08 2.83
N GLU A 204 -1.19 14.25 3.49
CA GLU A 204 -1.67 12.98 2.97
C GLU A 204 -3.17 13.05 2.73
N ALA A 205 -3.60 12.61 1.56
CA ALA A 205 -4.99 12.34 1.27
C ALA A 205 -5.38 10.98 1.86
N PHE A 206 -6.43 10.99 2.69
CA PHE A 206 -7.07 9.79 3.19
C PHE A 206 -8.09 9.34 2.16
N MET A 207 -7.89 8.14 1.61
CA MET A 207 -8.61 7.64 0.45
C MET A 207 -9.27 6.30 0.73
N ARG A 208 -10.52 6.12 0.30
CA ARG A 208 -11.26 4.87 0.50
C ARG A 208 -11.94 4.41 -0.77
N LYS A 209 -12.14 3.11 -0.89
CA LYS A 209 -12.94 2.48 -1.93
C LYS A 209 -13.92 1.51 -1.29
N GLU A 210 -15.17 1.58 -1.71
CA GLU A 210 -16.18 0.59 -1.33
C GLU A 210 -15.93 -0.70 -2.12
N VAL A 211 -15.78 -1.83 -1.42
CA VAL A 211 -15.47 -3.14 -2.03
C VAL A 211 -16.66 -4.10 -2.06
N GLN A 212 -17.75 -3.71 -1.40
CA GLN A 212 -19.05 -4.35 -1.53
C GLN A 212 -20.04 -3.26 -1.93
N LEU A 213 -20.47 -3.26 -3.18
CA LEU A 213 -21.67 -2.50 -3.54
C LEU A 213 -22.80 -3.07 -2.68
N GLU A 214 -23.49 -2.23 -1.91
CA GLU A 214 -24.79 -2.60 -1.38
C GLU A 214 -25.57 -3.20 -2.54
N SER A 215 -25.97 -4.46 -2.41
CA SER A 215 -27.00 -5.04 -3.26
C SER A 215 -28.27 -4.26 -2.92
N SER A 216 -28.42 -3.09 -3.52
CA SER A 216 -29.57 -2.25 -3.33
C SER A 216 -30.77 -2.98 -3.93
N ALA A 217 -31.68 -3.35 -3.02
CA ALA A 217 -33.08 -3.65 -3.27
C ALA A 217 -33.40 -4.71 -4.36
N LEU A 218 -33.27 -5.99 -4.00
CA LEU A 218 -34.25 -7.00 -4.42
C LEU A 218 -34.64 -7.84 -3.20
N VAL A 219 -35.31 -7.18 -2.25
CA VAL A 219 -36.18 -7.84 -1.29
C VAL A 219 -37.49 -7.06 -1.30
N ASP A 220 -38.52 -7.74 -1.81
CA ASP A 220 -39.96 -7.53 -1.62
C ASP A 220 -40.66 -6.37 -2.36
N GLN A 221 -41.14 -6.68 -3.57
CA GLN A 221 -42.59 -6.83 -3.85
C GLN A 221 -42.85 -7.62 -5.14
#